data_AF-A0A8S3F4R7-F1
#
_entry.id   AF-A0A8S3F4R7-F1
#
_cell.length_a   1.000
_cell.length_b   1.000
_cell.length_c   1.000
_cell.angle_alpha   90.00
_cell.angle_beta   90.00
_cell.angle_gamma   90.00
#
_symmetry.space_group_name_H-M   'P 1'
#
loop_
_entity.id
_entity.type
_entity.pdbx_description
1 polymer ?
#
loop_
_entity_poly.entity_id
_entity_poly.type
_entity_poly.pdbx_seq_one_letter_code
_entity_poly.pdbx_strand_id
1 'polypeptide(L)'
;MTQKSIEWFWKSNDNPFSNEESVDWNRYSDVENAIIEEAFSTLKKTHVIIDDYHIDFEHRVQIANDDKTKQHPIKRVEMNKEEGGRLREARFMPNPIVPSSSFHGLVGLRKIFIDSFMKSIDLKSVNDWEKRKYEIVEKAKLGILHEGQLVGKQCEA
;
A
#
# COMPACT_ATOMS: atom_id res chain seq x y z
N MET A 1 -26.00 -10.02 10.36
CA MET A 1 -25.13 -10.85 9.52
C MET A 1 -23.71 -10.43 9.79
N THR A 2 -22.94 -11.26 10.47
CA THR A 2 -21.50 -11.06 10.66
C THR A 2 -20.83 -11.17 9.30
N GLN A 3 -20.17 -10.10 8.86
CA GLN A 3 -19.42 -10.10 7.62
C GLN A 3 -18.17 -10.97 7.84
N LYS A 4 -18.00 -12.03 7.05
CA LYS A 4 -16.80 -12.87 7.09
C LYS A 4 -15.71 -12.22 6.24
N SER A 5 -14.47 -12.23 6.72
CA SER A 5 -13.28 -11.93 5.92
C SER A 5 -12.52 -13.22 5.60
N ILE A 6 -11.81 -13.23 4.48
CA ILE A 6 -10.99 -14.37 4.08
C ILE A 6 -9.54 -13.92 4.07
N GLU A 7 -8.69 -14.70 4.73
CA GLU A 7 -7.27 -14.45 4.83
C GLU A 7 -6.48 -15.69 4.44
N TRP A 8 -5.42 -15.46 3.66
CA TRP A 8 -4.48 -16.46 3.22
C TRP A 8 -3.17 -16.31 4.01
N PHE A 9 -2.56 -17.46 4.28
CA PHE A 9 -1.32 -17.56 5.02
C PHE A 9 -0.37 -18.54 4.33
N TRP A 10 0.92 -18.36 4.56
CA TRP A 10 2.00 -19.27 4.16
C TRP A 10 2.85 -19.63 5.39
N LYS A 11 3.42 -20.83 5.41
CA LYS A 11 4.26 -21.31 6.51
C LYS A 11 5.71 -20.87 6.30
N SER A 12 6.25 -20.12 7.25
CA SER A 12 7.50 -19.37 7.08
C SER A 12 8.76 -20.00 7.65
N ASN A 13 8.63 -21.19 8.24
CA ASN A 13 9.75 -21.95 8.77
C ASN A 13 10.82 -22.26 7.71
N ASP A 14 12.07 -22.37 8.15
CA ASP A 14 13.20 -22.80 7.33
C ASP A 14 12.98 -24.21 6.76
N ASN A 15 12.38 -25.10 7.56
CA ASN A 15 11.86 -26.38 7.09
C ASN A 15 10.32 -26.39 7.10
N PRO A 16 9.69 -25.92 6.01
CA PRO A 16 8.25 -25.70 5.96
C PRO A 16 7.42 -27.00 6.03
N PHE A 17 8.02 -28.17 5.80
CA PHE A 17 7.35 -29.46 5.87
C PHE A 17 7.62 -30.24 7.16
N SER A 18 8.49 -29.74 8.04
CA SER A 18 8.72 -30.34 9.36
C SER A 18 7.53 -30.11 10.31
N ASN A 19 7.26 -31.11 11.15
CA ASN A 19 6.28 -31.03 12.24
C ASN A 19 6.95 -30.79 13.61
N GLU A 20 8.28 -30.72 13.66
CA GLU A 20 9.05 -30.64 14.91
C GLU A 20 9.29 -29.20 15.38
N GLU A 21 9.11 -28.22 14.48
CA GLU A 21 9.32 -26.80 14.75
C GLU A 21 8.01 -26.08 15.10
N SER A 22 8.13 -24.99 15.86
CA SER A 22 7.01 -24.06 16.06
C SER A 22 6.53 -23.53 14.72
N VAL A 23 5.23 -23.62 14.47
CA VAL A 23 4.66 -23.30 13.16
C VAL A 23 4.36 -21.81 13.05
N ASP A 24 5.22 -21.08 12.35
CA ASP A 24 5.03 -19.66 12.09
C ASP A 24 4.31 -19.45 10.76
N TRP A 25 3.01 -19.13 10.85
CA TRP A 25 2.19 -18.75 9.70
C TRP A 25 2.24 -17.25 9.50
N ASN A 26 2.77 -16.82 8.36
CA ASN A 26 2.74 -15.44 7.92
C ASN A 26 1.55 -15.19 7.00
N ARG A 27 0.96 -14.01 7.11
CA ARG A 27 -0.15 -13.58 6.26
C ARG A 27 0.39 -12.96 4.98
N TYR A 28 -0.31 -13.15 3.87
CA TYR A 28 -0.08 -12.36 2.67
C TYR A 28 -0.49 -10.90 2.88
N SER A 29 0.10 -9.98 2.12
CA SER A 29 -0.33 -8.59 2.11
C SER A 29 -1.79 -8.47 1.63
N ASP A 30 -2.43 -7.33 1.90
CA ASP A 30 -3.83 -7.11 1.52
C ASP A 30 -4.05 -7.23 0.00
N VAL A 31 -3.08 -6.78 -0.79
CA VAL A 31 -3.12 -6.84 -2.26
C VAL A 31 -2.96 -8.27 -2.74
N GLU A 32 -1.94 -8.99 -2.25
CA GLU A 32 -1.72 -10.40 -2.59
C GLU A 32 -2.93 -11.24 -2.17
N ASN A 33 -3.45 -11.05 -0.97
CA ASN A 33 -4.62 -11.76 -0.46
C ASN A 33 -5.85 -11.58 -1.38
N ALA A 34 -6.06 -10.36 -1.90
CA ALA A 34 -7.14 -10.09 -2.86
C ALA A 34 -6.93 -10.82 -4.19
N ILE A 35 -5.71 -10.80 -4.74
CA ILE A 35 -5.34 -11.49 -5.99
C ILE A 35 -5.54 -13.00 -5.84
N ILE A 36 -5.06 -13.57 -4.73
CA ILE A 36 -5.13 -15.00 -4.42
C ILE A 36 -6.60 -15.43 -4.29
N GLU A 37 -7.40 -14.71 -3.51
CA GLU A 37 -8.80 -15.05 -3.30
C GLU A 37 -9.63 -14.90 -4.58
N GLU A 38 -9.37 -13.89 -5.40
CA GLU A 38 -10.04 -13.74 -6.70
C GLU A 38 -9.71 -14.91 -7.63
N ALA A 39 -8.43 -15.29 -7.73
CA ALA A 39 -7.98 -16.41 -8.54
C ALA A 39 -8.62 -17.74 -8.09
N PHE A 40 -8.67 -17.98 -6.78
CA PHE A 40 -9.20 -19.21 -6.20
C PHE A 40 -10.74 -19.29 -6.25
N SER A 41 -11.42 -18.25 -5.77
CA SER A 41 -12.87 -18.30 -5.55
C SER A 41 -13.68 -17.86 -6.75
N THR A 42 -13.28 -16.78 -7.42
CA THR A 42 -14.04 -16.18 -8.52
C THR A 42 -13.68 -16.84 -9.85
N LEU A 43 -12.39 -16.93 -10.16
CA LEU A 43 -11.91 -17.43 -11.45
C LEU A 43 -11.69 -18.95 -11.48
N LYS A 44 -11.74 -19.63 -10.32
CA LYS A 44 -11.55 -21.08 -10.17
C LYS A 44 -10.25 -21.59 -10.84
N LYS A 45 -9.17 -20.80 -10.74
CA LYS A 45 -7.87 -21.18 -11.29
C LYS A 45 -7.22 -22.25 -10.43
N THR A 46 -6.36 -23.07 -11.04
CA THR A 46 -5.53 -24.07 -10.34
C THR A 46 -4.24 -23.46 -9.80
N HIS A 47 -3.77 -22.35 -10.38
CA HIS A 47 -2.59 -21.64 -9.94
C HIS A 47 -2.74 -20.12 -10.12
N VAL A 48 -1.93 -19.36 -9.40
CA VAL A 48 -1.79 -17.91 -9.56
C VAL A 48 -0.31 -17.52 -9.48
N ILE A 49 0.12 -16.63 -10.36
CA ILE A 49 1.50 -16.11 -10.39
C ILE A 49 1.50 -14.75 -9.71
N ILE A 50 2.43 -14.55 -8.79
CA ILE A 50 2.71 -13.33 -8.03
C ILE A 50 4.19 -13.02 -8.23
N ASP A 51 4.60 -11.75 -8.08
CA ASP A 51 5.92 -11.22 -8.46
C ASP A 51 7.08 -12.22 -8.30
N ASP A 52 7.38 -12.64 -7.07
CA ASP A 52 8.52 -13.51 -6.75
C ASP A 52 8.17 -15.01 -6.63
N TYR A 53 6.89 -15.36 -6.66
CA TYR A 53 6.44 -16.74 -6.44
C TYR A 53 5.11 -17.04 -7.12
N HIS A 54 4.82 -18.31 -7.34
CA HIS A 54 3.49 -18.74 -7.77
C HIS A 54 2.89 -19.68 -6.73
N ILE A 55 1.56 -19.70 -6.69
CA ILE A 55 0.79 -20.55 -5.80
C ILE A 55 0.10 -21.62 -6.64
N ASP A 56 0.29 -22.86 -6.22
CA ASP A 56 -0.47 -24.02 -6.66
C ASP A 56 -1.60 -24.30 -5.65
N PHE A 57 -2.84 -24.10 -6.07
CA PHE A 57 -4.02 -24.30 -5.22
C PHE A 57 -4.39 -25.77 -5.04
N GLU A 58 -4.01 -26.64 -5.97
CA GLU A 58 -4.29 -28.07 -5.93
C GLU A 58 -3.44 -28.73 -4.83
N HIS A 59 -2.15 -28.39 -4.81
CA HIS A 59 -1.19 -28.89 -3.83
C HIS A 59 -1.12 -28.03 -2.56
N ARG A 60 -1.75 -26.85 -2.57
CA ARG A 60 -1.71 -25.85 -1.48
C ARG A 60 -0.29 -25.47 -1.08
N VAL A 61 0.52 -25.13 -2.08
CA VAL A 61 1.90 -24.69 -1.90
C VAL A 61 2.17 -23.40 -2.66
N GLN A 62 2.96 -22.54 -2.06
CA GLN A 62 3.69 -21.47 -2.72
C GLN A 62 5.04 -22.01 -3.17
N ILE A 63 5.48 -21.65 -4.37
CA ILE A 63 6.75 -22.07 -4.98
C ILE A 63 7.46 -20.82 -5.48
N ALA A 64 8.71 -20.63 -5.05
CA ALA A 64 9.49 -19.48 -5.51
C ALA A 64 9.76 -19.57 -7.03
N ASN A 65 9.71 -18.44 -7.73
CA ASN A 65 9.89 -18.39 -9.18
C ASN A 65 11.35 -18.63 -9.59
N ASP A 66 12.30 -18.25 -8.73
CA ASP A 66 13.74 -18.43 -8.90
C ASP A 66 14.22 -19.85 -8.54
N ASP A 67 13.58 -20.49 -7.55
CA ASP A 67 14.00 -21.77 -7.00
C ASP A 67 12.80 -22.68 -6.65
N LYS A 68 12.60 -23.71 -7.48
CA LYS A 68 11.52 -24.70 -7.30
C LYS A 68 11.67 -25.55 -6.04
N THR A 69 12.83 -25.57 -5.41
CA THR A 69 13.04 -26.31 -4.15
C THR A 69 12.51 -25.53 -2.94
N LYS A 70 12.38 -24.21 -3.06
CA LYS A 70 11.79 -23.35 -2.03
C LYS A 70 10.28 -23.36 -2.15
N GLN A 71 9.66 -24.20 -1.34
CA GLN A 71 8.20 -24.34 -1.31
C GLN A 71 7.67 -24.15 0.10
N HIS A 72 6.57 -23.42 0.23
CA HIS A 72 5.93 -23.14 1.50
C HIS A 72 4.45 -23.55 1.43
N PRO A 73 3.96 -24.41 2.35
CA PRO A 73 2.54 -24.70 2.47
C PRO A 73 1.72 -23.45 2.70
N ILE A 74 0.51 -23.42 2.13
CA ILE A 74 -0.42 -22.31 2.25
C ILE A 74 -1.76 -22.75 2.84
N LYS A 75 -2.48 -21.84 3.48
CA LYS A 75 -3.84 -22.08 3.98
C LYS A 75 -4.73 -20.87 3.80
N ARG A 76 -6.03 -21.15 3.61
CA ARG A 76 -7.12 -20.19 3.56
C ARG A 76 -7.92 -20.28 4.86
N VAL A 77 -8.17 -19.16 5.51
CA VAL A 77 -8.91 -19.08 6.78
C VAL A 77 -10.06 -18.09 6.61
N GLU A 78 -11.27 -18.51 6.99
CA GLU A 78 -12.41 -17.59 7.17
C GLU A 78 -12.35 -17.02 8.58
N MET A 79 -12.23 -15.71 8.69
CA MET A 79 -12.21 -14.99 9.95
C MET A 79 -13.51 -14.21 10.14
N ASN A 80 -13.92 -14.06 11.39
CA ASN A 80 -14.95 -13.10 11.75
C ASN A 80 -14.33 -11.70 11.71
N LYS A 81 -14.96 -10.76 11.02
CA LYS A 81 -14.42 -9.39 10.85
C LYS A 81 -14.27 -8.63 12.17
N GLU A 82 -14.92 -9.07 13.24
CA GLU A 82 -14.75 -8.57 14.61
C GLU A 82 -13.43 -9.03 15.25
N GLU A 83 -12.89 -10.18 14.84
CA GLU A 83 -11.60 -10.73 15.32
C GLU A 83 -10.42 -10.27 14.44
N GLY A 84 -10.67 -9.97 13.16
CA GLY A 84 -9.68 -9.43 12.20
C GLY A 84 -9.32 -7.95 12.38
N GLY A 85 -9.58 -7.40 13.57
CA GLY A 85 -9.29 -6.02 13.91
C GLY A 85 -7.78 -5.76 14.01
N ARG A 86 -7.15 -5.36 12.91
CA ARG A 86 -5.86 -4.65 12.95
C ARG A 86 -5.87 -3.45 12.02
N LEU A 87 -6.73 -2.50 12.34
CA LEU A 87 -6.39 -1.11 12.07
C LEU A 87 -5.00 -0.87 12.66
N ARG A 88 -4.06 -0.25 11.93
CA ARG A 88 -2.80 0.22 12.54
C ARG A 88 -3.20 1.22 13.62
N GLU A 89 -3.30 0.79 14.87
CA GLU A 89 -3.71 1.64 16.00
C GLU A 89 -2.86 2.90 16.07
N ALA A 90 -1.58 2.80 15.71
CA ALA A 90 -0.66 3.92 15.58
C ALA A 90 -1.12 5.04 14.62
N ARG A 91 -2.00 4.76 13.64
CA ARG A 91 -2.62 5.78 12.76
C ARG A 91 -3.83 6.47 13.39
N PHE A 92 -4.40 5.89 14.44
CA PHE A 92 -5.58 6.38 15.15
C PHE A 92 -5.25 6.89 16.55
N MET A 93 -4.02 6.66 17.03
CA MET A 93 -3.51 7.33 18.21
C MET A 93 -3.39 8.83 17.90
N PRO A 94 -3.97 9.72 18.72
CA PRO A 94 -3.70 11.15 18.57
C PRO A 94 -2.19 11.33 18.69
N ASN A 95 -1.56 11.91 17.67
CA ASN A 95 -0.23 12.47 17.85
C ASN A 95 -0.28 13.32 19.12
N PRO A 96 0.56 13.06 20.14
CA PRO A 96 0.49 13.82 21.38
C PRO A 96 0.53 15.30 21.02
N ILE A 97 -0.60 15.98 21.25
CA ILE A 97 -0.73 17.40 20.96
C ILE A 97 0.08 18.08 22.05
N VAL A 98 1.38 18.25 21.80
CA VAL A 98 2.20 19.11 22.63
C VAL A 98 1.65 20.52 22.41
N PRO A 99 1.09 21.20 23.44
CA PRO A 99 0.47 22.52 23.25
C PRO A 99 1.43 23.54 22.63
N SER A 100 2.73 23.32 22.78
CA SER A 100 3.81 24.15 22.24
C SER A 100 4.11 23.93 20.76
N SER A 101 3.57 22.88 20.11
CA SER A 101 3.98 22.55 18.74
C SER A 101 2.98 21.65 18.02
N SER A 102 2.01 22.26 17.34
CA SER A 102 1.23 21.61 16.30
C SER A 102 2.14 21.27 15.09
N PHE A 103 1.97 20.08 14.50
CA PHE A 103 2.63 19.61 13.26
C PHE A 103 4.07 19.02 13.33
N HIS A 104 4.49 18.41 14.44
CA HIS A 104 5.87 17.88 14.64
C HIS A 104 6.42 16.92 13.55
N GLY A 105 5.59 16.31 12.70
CA GLY A 105 6.04 15.43 11.61
C GLY A 105 6.29 16.10 10.25
N LEU A 106 5.90 17.38 10.06
CA LEU A 106 5.94 18.06 8.77
C LEU A 106 6.64 19.44 8.81
N VAL A 107 7.09 19.90 9.98
CA VAL A 107 7.64 21.26 10.14
C VAL A 107 8.85 21.50 9.24
N GLY A 108 9.73 20.50 9.07
CA GLY A 108 10.90 20.62 8.20
C GLY A 108 10.55 20.69 6.71
N LEU A 109 9.63 19.84 6.25
CA LEU A 109 9.22 19.78 4.85
C LEU A 109 8.35 20.97 4.45
N ARG A 110 7.56 21.52 5.37
CA ARG A 110 6.69 22.67 5.09
C ARG A 110 7.50 23.88 4.67
N LYS A 111 8.60 24.18 5.36
CA LYS A 111 9.47 25.31 5.01
C LYS A 111 10.16 25.08 3.67
N ILE A 112 10.74 23.89 3.46
CA ILE A 112 11.41 23.53 2.20
C ILE A 112 10.45 23.62 1.02
N PHE A 113 9.23 23.10 1.19
CA PHE A 113 8.20 23.13 0.17
C PHE A 113 7.74 24.56 -0.12
N ILE A 114 7.45 25.35 0.91
CA ILE A 114 7.03 26.74 0.74
C ILE A 114 8.14 27.56 0.07
N ASP A 115 9.39 27.42 0.51
CA ASP A 115 10.52 28.15 -0.06
C ASP A 115 10.76 27.75 -1.52
N SER A 116 10.70 26.45 -1.83
CA SER A 116 10.82 25.94 -3.20
C SER A 116 9.67 26.38 -4.09
N PHE A 117 8.45 26.38 -3.57
CA PHE A 117 7.26 26.84 -4.29
C PHE A 117 7.32 28.35 -4.54
N MET A 118 7.64 29.16 -3.53
CA MET A 118 7.80 30.61 -3.68
C MET A 118 8.89 30.94 -4.70
N LYS A 119 9.99 30.18 -4.73
CA LYS A 119 11.04 30.32 -5.73
C LYS A 119 10.56 29.96 -7.15
N SER A 120 9.76 28.91 -7.32
CA SER A 120 9.28 28.48 -8.65
C SER A 120 8.30 29.46 -9.29
N ILE A 121 7.61 30.26 -8.47
CA ILE A 121 6.68 31.31 -8.93
C ILE A 121 7.25 32.73 -8.77
N ASP A 122 8.52 32.87 -8.42
CA ASP A 122 9.23 34.14 -8.19
C ASP A 122 8.51 35.09 -7.21
N LEU A 123 7.97 34.55 -6.13
CA LEU A 123 7.43 35.35 -5.03
C LEU A 123 8.54 35.66 -4.03
N LYS A 124 8.81 36.95 -3.82
CA LYS A 124 9.84 37.42 -2.88
C LYS A 124 9.31 37.61 -1.47
N SER A 125 8.00 37.81 -1.32
CA SER A 125 7.34 37.91 -0.01
C SER A 125 5.86 37.54 -0.07
N VAL A 126 5.27 37.26 1.10
CA VAL A 126 3.82 37.04 1.25
C VAL A 126 3.02 38.28 0.83
N ASN A 127 3.58 39.49 0.89
CA ASN A 127 2.89 40.72 0.44
C ASN A 127 2.76 40.81 -1.08
N ASP A 128 3.54 40.04 -1.86
CA ASP A 128 3.36 39.93 -3.31
C ASP A 128 2.19 39.00 -3.70
N TRP A 129 1.69 38.20 -2.75
CA TRP A 129 0.58 37.28 -2.96
C TRP A 129 -0.68 38.01 -3.42
N GLU A 130 -1.06 39.12 -2.78
CA GLU A 130 -2.30 39.83 -3.15
C GLU A 130 -2.26 40.39 -4.57
N LYS A 131 -1.07 40.79 -5.02
CA LYS A 131 -0.84 41.33 -6.37
C LYS A 131 -0.84 40.22 -7.43
N ARG A 132 -0.33 39.04 -7.08
CA ARG A 132 -0.08 37.95 -8.05
C ARG A 132 -1.03 36.76 -7.92
N LYS A 133 -1.98 36.78 -6.97
CA LYS A 133 -2.94 35.68 -6.75
C LYS A 133 -3.65 35.24 -8.02
N TYR A 134 -4.06 36.19 -8.86
CA TYR A 134 -4.77 35.88 -10.11
C TYR A 134 -3.85 35.21 -11.14
N GLU A 135 -2.59 35.65 -11.25
CA GLU A 135 -1.58 35.05 -12.12
C GLU A 135 -1.26 33.60 -11.68
N ILE A 136 -1.16 33.38 -10.37
CA ILE A 136 -0.90 32.06 -9.78
C ILE A 136 -2.08 31.12 -10.03
N VAL A 137 -3.31 31.61 -9.87
CA VAL A 137 -4.53 30.83 -10.14
C VAL A 137 -4.61 30.44 -11.62
N GLU A 138 -4.32 31.35 -12.55
CA GLU A 138 -4.30 31.01 -13.98
C GLU A 138 -3.19 30.01 -14.33
N LYS A 139 -1.98 30.16 -13.78
CA LYS A 139 -0.91 29.16 -13.96
C LYS A 139 -1.29 27.78 -13.41
N ALA A 140 -1.93 27.73 -12.24
CA ALA A 140 -2.39 26.48 -11.65
C ALA A 140 -3.46 25.81 -12.51
N LYS A 141 -4.44 26.59 -13.00
CA LYS A 141 -5.47 26.11 -13.93
C LYS A 141 -4.86 25.54 -15.21
N LEU A 142 -3.88 26.23 -15.81
CA LEU A 142 -3.18 25.74 -16.99
C LEU A 142 -2.40 24.44 -16.72
N GLY A 143 -1.73 24.34 -15.57
CA GLY A 143 -1.04 23.11 -15.16
C GLY A 143 -1.99 21.93 -15.00
N ILE A 144 -3.13 22.13 -14.32
CA ILE A 144 -4.16 21.09 -14.16
C ILE A 144 -4.72 20.64 -15.52
N LEU A 145 -4.99 21.58 -16.42
CA LEU A 145 -5.46 21.26 -17.77
C LEU A 145 -4.40 20.48 -18.57
N HIS A 146 -3.13 20.86 -18.47
CA HIS A 146 -2.02 20.18 -19.14
C HIS A 146 -1.85 18.75 -18.63
N GLU A 147 -1.78 18.56 -17.31
CA GLU A 147 -1.70 17.22 -16.70
C GLU A 147 -2.93 16.38 -17.06
N GLY A 148 -4.12 16.96 -17.04
CA GLY A 148 -5.36 16.30 -17.46
C GLY A 148 -5.33 15.81 -18.91
N GLN A 149 -4.56 16.44 -19.80
CA GLN A 149 -4.34 15.97 -21.18
C GLN A 149 -3.33 14.83 -21.29
N LEU A 150 -2.51 14.63 -20.26
CA LEU A 150 -1.56 13.52 -20.15
C LEU A 150 -2.20 12.29 -19.51
N VAL A 151 -3.27 12.45 -18.72
CA VAL A 151 -4.04 11.35 -18.16
C VAL A 151 -4.64 10.50 -19.30
N GLY A 152 -4.13 9.27 -19.44
CA GLY A 152 -4.54 8.32 -20.48
C GLY A 152 -3.52 8.13 -21.61
N LYS A 153 -2.45 8.94 -21.66
CA LYS A 153 -1.25 8.59 -22.43
C LYS A 153 -0.41 7.66 -21.56
N GLN A 154 -0.24 6.42 -22.00
CA GLN A 154 0.72 5.49 -21.37
C GLN A 154 2.09 6.19 -21.34
N CYS A 155 2.71 6.26 -20.16
CA CYS A 155 4.15 6.42 -20.09
C CYS A 155 4.76 5.11 -20.64
N GLU A 156 5.14 5.11 -21.91
CA GLU A 156 6.08 4.11 -22.42
C GLU A 156 7.48 4.44 -21.89
N ALA A 157 8.06 3.43 -21.22
CA ALA A 157 9.47 3.20 -20.84
C ALA A 157 10.22 4.30 -20.07
#